data_AF-A0A7V1I4K6-F1
#
_entry.id   AF-A0A7V1I4K6-F1
#
_cell.length_a   1.000
_cell.length_b   1.000
_cell.length_c   1.000
_cell.angle_alpha   90.00
_cell.angle_beta   90.00
_cell.angle_gamma   90.00
#
_symmetry.space_group_name_H-M   'P 1'
#
loop_
_entity.id
_entity.type
_entity.pdbx_description
1 polymer ?
#
loop_
_entity_poly.entity_id
_entity_poly.type
_entity_poly.pdbx_seq_one_letter_code
_entity_poly.pdbx_strand_id
1 'polypeptide(L)' 'MNQLELEFPGTKLDFYEGFLKKIVPLFQSSVKKNQDLHLCPECGYPTIAPQCGICQLKHKIKNGKE' A
#
# COMPACT_ATOMS: atom_id res chain seq x y z
N MET A 1 11.28 11.95 -10.66
CA MET A 1 10.35 13.11 -10.80
C MET A 1 10.94 14.43 -10.31
N ASN A 2 12.02 14.47 -9.52
CA ASN A 2 12.58 15.76 -9.06
C ASN A 2 13.14 16.62 -10.19
N GLN A 3 13.81 16.02 -11.18
CA GLN A 3 14.31 16.75 -12.33
C GLN A 3 13.16 17.38 -13.15
N LEU A 4 12.10 16.61 -13.43
CA LEU A 4 10.92 17.12 -14.15
C LEU A 4 10.18 18.22 -13.37
N GLU A 5 10.12 18.13 -12.05
CA GLU A 5 9.54 19.19 -11.22
C GLU A 5 10.36 20.49 -11.26
N LEU A 6 11.69 20.36 -11.35
CA LEU A 6 12.59 21.52 -11.47
C LEU A 6 12.44 22.21 -12.83
N GLU A 7 12.32 21.44 -13.90
CA GLU A 7 12.13 21.94 -15.27
C GLU A 7 10.69 22.42 -15.53
N PHE A 8 9.70 21.76 -14.91
CA PHE A 8 8.26 22.01 -15.06
C PHE A 8 7.57 22.00 -13.68
N PRO A 9 7.51 23.15 -13.00
CA PRO A 9 6.88 23.25 -11.68
C PRO A 9 5.42 22.82 -11.70
N GLY A 10 5.02 21.99 -10.73
CA GLY A 10 3.67 21.43 -10.61
C GLY A 10 3.53 20.01 -11.13
N THR A 11 4.53 19.47 -11.86
CA THR A 11 4.47 18.14 -12.48
C THR A 11 4.10 17.02 -11.53
N LYS A 12 4.65 16.99 -10.31
CA LYS A 12 4.32 15.97 -9.30
C LYS A 12 2.85 16.04 -8.88
N LEU A 13 2.34 17.25 -8.68
CA LEU A 13 0.98 17.47 -8.25
C LEU A 13 0.00 17.10 -9.37
N ASP A 14 0.22 17.61 -10.58
CA ASP A 14 -0.60 17.32 -11.75
C ASP A 14 -0.63 15.83 -12.07
N PHE A 15 0.52 15.16 -11.97
CA PHE A 15 0.61 13.71 -12.13
C PHE A 15 -0.22 12.98 -11.08
N TYR A 16 -0.04 13.30 -9.80
CA TYR A 16 -0.72 12.59 -8.71
C TYR A 16 -2.23 12.85 -8.72
N GLU A 17 -2.65 14.09 -8.87
CA GLU A 17 -4.07 14.44 -8.98
C GLU A 17 -4.70 13.85 -10.24
N GLY A 18 -4.01 13.91 -11.37
CA GLY A 18 -4.43 13.30 -12.62
C GLY A 18 -4.61 11.79 -12.47
N PHE A 19 -3.68 11.11 -11.81
CA PHE A 19 -3.78 9.69 -11.49
C PHE A 19 -5.02 9.39 -10.63
N LEU A 20 -5.22 10.13 -9.53
CA LEU A 20 -6.37 9.93 -8.66
C LEU A 20 -7.72 10.17 -9.38
N LYS A 21 -7.81 11.25 -10.16
CA LYS A 21 -9.06 11.66 -10.82
C LYS A 21 -9.38 10.81 -12.06
N LYS A 22 -8.38 10.42 -12.84
CA LYS A 22 -8.57 9.81 -14.17
C LYS A 22 -8.24 8.33 -14.21
N ILE A 23 -7.26 7.88 -13.42
CA ILE A 23 -6.71 6.51 -13.52
C ILE A 23 -7.31 5.58 -12.45
N VAL A 24 -7.42 6.02 -11.20
CA VAL A 24 -8.02 5.20 -10.12
C VAL A 24 -9.43 4.66 -10.49
N PRO A 25 -10.34 5.43 -11.10
CA PRO A 25 -11.65 4.91 -11.50
C PRO A 25 -11.58 3.72 -12.45
N LEU A 26 -10.57 3.67 -13.32
CA LEU A 26 -10.39 2.59 -14.30
C LEU A 26 -10.05 1.24 -13.64
N PHE A 27 -9.47 1.27 -12.45
CA PHE A 27 -9.11 0.07 -11.69
C PHE A 27 -10.21 -0.42 -10.75
N GLN A 28 -11.33 0.29 -10.60
CA GLN A 28 -12.38 -0.06 -9.64
C GLN A 28 -13.01 -1.45 -9.88
N SER A 29 -13.08 -1.89 -11.13
CA SER A 29 -13.55 -3.24 -11.49
C SER A 29 -12.55 -4.35 -11.13
N SER A 30 -11.26 -4.01 -11.03
CA SER A 30 -10.17 -4.94 -10.70
C SER A 30 -9.90 -5.07 -9.20
N VAL A 31 -10.43 -4.15 -8.39
CA VAL A 31 -10.34 -4.21 -6.93
C VAL A 31 -11.19 -5.40 -6.45
N LYS A 32 -10.53 -6.43 -5.89
CA LYS A 32 -11.21 -7.51 -5.18
C LYS A 32 -12.01 -6.91 -4.03
N LYS A 33 -13.33 -6.77 -4.21
CA LYS A 33 -14.24 -6.11 -3.26
C LYS A 33 -14.30 -6.78 -1.89
N ASN A 34 -13.93 -8.05 -1.80
CA ASN A 34 -13.95 -8.84 -0.57
C ASN A 34 -12.60 -9.52 -0.38
N GLN A 35 -11.63 -8.79 0.15
CA GLN A 35 -10.56 -9.46 0.88
C GLN A 35 -11.06 -9.57 2.32
N ASP A 36 -11.12 -10.80 2.85
CA ASP A 36 -11.64 -11.07 4.19
C ASP A 36 -10.82 -10.32 5.24
N LEU A 37 -11.29 -9.12 5.59
CA LEU A 37 -10.67 -8.29 6.61
C LEU A 37 -10.96 -8.90 7.97
N HIS A 38 -9.90 -9.25 8.68
CA HIS A 38 -9.97 -9.88 10.00
C HIS A 38 -8.91 -9.26 10.93
N LEU A 39 -8.99 -9.62 12.22
CA LEU A 39 -7.99 -9.21 13.20
C LEU A 39 -6.82 -10.19 13.18
N CYS A 40 -5.60 -9.67 13.20
CA CYS A 40 -4.39 -10.49 13.32
C CYS A 40 -4.46 -11.34 14.59
N PRO A 41 -4.23 -12.66 14.52
CA PRO A 41 -4.36 -13.55 15.69
C PRO A 41 -3.31 -13.28 16.78
N GLU A 42 -2.21 -12.58 16.47
CA GLU A 42 -1.14 -12.29 17.42
C GLU A 42 -1.31 -10.93 18.12
N CYS A 43 -1.69 -9.89 17.37
CA CYS A 43 -1.70 -8.52 17.89
C CYS A 43 -3.06 -7.82 17.82
N GLY A 44 -4.07 -8.45 17.22
CA GLY A 44 -5.42 -7.91 17.14
C GLY A 44 -5.64 -6.75 16.16
N TYR A 45 -4.64 -6.35 15.36
CA TYR A 45 -4.79 -5.28 14.37
C TYR A 45 -5.42 -5.77 13.05
N PRO A 46 -6.14 -4.91 12.29
CA PRO A 46 -6.77 -5.29 11.04
C PRO A 46 -5.77 -5.77 9.98
N THR A 47 -6.11 -6.86 9.29
CA THR A 47 -5.32 -7.40 8.19
C THR A 47 -6.18 -8.25 7.26
N ILE A 48 -5.71 -8.40 6.03
CA ILE A 48 -6.26 -9.29 4.99
C ILE A 48 -5.40 -10.56 4.83
N ALA A 49 -4.22 -10.58 5.47
CA ALA A 49 -3.29 -11.69 5.43
C ALA A 49 -3.45 -12.54 6.71
N PRO A 50 -3.15 -13.85 6.70
CA PRO A 50 -3.31 -14.70 7.88
C PRO A 50 -2.62 -14.19 9.16
N GLN A 51 -1.54 -13.43 9.00
CA GLN A 51 -0.83 -12.71 10.06
C GLN A 51 -0.40 -11.36 9.49
N CYS A 52 -0.51 -10.28 10.28
CA CYS A 52 -0.17 -8.95 9.78
C CYS A 52 1.34 -8.84 9.45
N GLY A 53 1.66 -7.97 8.49
CA GLY A 53 3.05 -7.81 8.00
C GLY A 53 4.04 -7.41 9.09
N ILE A 54 3.60 -6.69 10.13
CA ILE A 54 4.45 -6.32 11.27
C ILE A 54 4.81 -7.54 12.13
N CYS A 55 3.83 -8.37 12.49
CA CYS A 55 4.10 -9.60 13.25
C CYS A 55 4.99 -10.56 12.45
N GLN A 56 4.71 -10.74 11.15
CA GLN A 56 5.57 -11.53 10.26
C GLN A 56 7.02 -11.00 10.25
N LEU A 57 7.20 -9.69 10.13
CA LEU A 57 8.53 -9.06 10.16
C LEU A 57 9.24 -9.31 11.49
N LYS A 58 8.54 -9.18 12.63
CA LYS A 58 9.10 -9.46 13.96
C LYS A 58 9.57 -10.91 14.09
N HIS A 59 8.80 -11.89 13.60
CA HIS A 59 9.22 -13.29 13.56
C HIS A 59 10.47 -13.49 12.70
N LYS A 60 10.51 -12.88 11.50
CA LYS A 60 11.70 -12.94 10.63
C LYS A 60 12.94 -12.36 11.30
N ILE A 61 12.81 -11.22 11.99
CA ILE A 61 13.93 -10.62 12.72
C ILE A 61 14.34 -11.49 13.91
N LYS A 62 13.40 -12.11 14.61
CA LYS A 62 13.70 -13.02 15.73
C LYS A 62 14.41 -14.29 15.26
N ASN A 63 14.01 -14.84 14.12
CA ASN A 63 14.51 -16.09 13.57
C ASN A 63 15.74 -15.91 12.65
N GLY A 64 15.97 -14.71 12.13
CA GLY A 64 17.14 -14.34 11.32
C GLY A 64 18.32 -13.80 12.14
N LYS A 65 18.31 -14.02 13.45
CA LYS A 65 19.48 -13.84 14.33
C LYS A 65 20.28 -15.14 14.41
N GLU A 66 20.72 -15.63 13.26
CA GLU A 66 21.82 -16.59 13.11
C GLU A 66 22.95 -15.91 12.33
#